data_AF-A0A965CN82-F1
#
_entry.id   AF-A0A965CN82-F1
#
_cell.length_a   1.000
_cell.length_b   1.000
_cell.length_c   1.000
_cell.angle_alpha   90.00
_cell.angle_beta   90.00
_cell.angle_gamma   90.00
#
_symmetry.space_group_name_H-M   'P 1'
#
loop_
_entity.id
_entity.type
_entity.pdbx_description
1 polymer ?
#
loop_
_entity_poly.entity_id
_entity_poly.type
_entity_poly.pdbx_seq_one_letter_code
_entity_poly.pdbx_strand_id
1 'polypeptide(L)'
;MTTGEGQHIDVSMAQTMLYVNEHTQSELFEGEVSENVIRSFQPGDYPILTVGDGRDVLISGHPAEAGTFNLLVDALGRPDLLEDPRFVDVASRKRNIGALLDIIRADK
;
A
#
# COMPACT_ATOMS: atom_id res chain seq x y z
N MET A 1 -28.61 10.25 29.61
CA MET A 1 -28.43 10.89 30.93
C MET A 1 -27.09 11.58 30.93
N THR A 2 -27.05 12.86 31.32
CA THR A 2 -25.81 13.62 31.57
C THR A 2 -25.54 13.62 33.06
N THR A 3 -24.27 13.45 33.46
CA THR A 3 -23.87 13.33 34.88
C THR A 3 -24.02 14.63 35.66
N GLY A 4 -24.09 15.78 34.99
CA GLY A 4 -24.17 17.11 35.63
C GLY A 4 -22.84 17.62 36.18
N GLU A 5 -21.75 16.88 36.00
CA GLU A 5 -20.41 17.20 36.49
C GLU A 5 -19.46 17.57 35.34
N GLY A 6 -18.61 18.59 35.54
CA GLY A 6 -17.55 18.96 34.59
C GLY A 6 -16.45 17.91 34.49
N GLN A 7 -15.73 17.87 33.37
CA GLN A 7 -14.64 16.93 33.11
C GLN A 7 -13.35 17.68 32.78
N HIS A 8 -12.21 17.16 33.23
CA HIS A 8 -10.89 17.59 32.78
C HIS A 8 -10.42 16.65 31.68
N ILE A 9 -10.05 17.19 30.52
CA ILE A 9 -9.51 16.43 29.38
C ILE A 9 -8.09 16.89 29.15
N ASP A 10 -7.13 15.99 29.37
CA ASP A 10 -5.74 16.18 29.01
C ASP A 10 -5.49 15.64 27.59
N VAL A 11 -4.85 16.45 26.75
CA VAL A 11 -4.54 16.10 25.36
C VAL A 11 -3.04 16.22 25.15
N SER A 12 -2.38 15.07 25.05
CA SER A 12 -0.95 15.00 24.76
C SER A 12 -0.69 15.08 23.25
N MET A 13 0.02 16.13 22.82
CA MET A 13 0.51 16.25 21.44
C MET A 13 1.34 15.03 21.02
N ALA A 14 2.17 14.49 21.92
CA ALA A 14 2.99 13.32 21.62
C ALA A 14 2.13 12.07 21.38
N GLN A 15 1.10 11.85 22.20
CA GLN A 15 0.17 10.73 22.02
C GLN A 15 -0.62 10.87 20.73
N THR A 16 -1.08 12.08 20.40
CA THR A 16 -1.77 12.34 19.13
C THR A 16 -0.87 12.00 17.93
N MET A 17 0.39 12.45 17.95
CA MET A 17 1.33 12.17 16.86
C MET A 17 1.63 10.68 16.70
N LEU A 18 1.76 9.92 17.79
CA LEU A 18 1.93 8.46 17.73
C LEU A 18 0.65 7.76 17.24
N TYR A 19 -0.51 8.24 17.66
CA TYR A 19 -1.80 7.63 17.32
C TYR A 19 -2.12 7.73 15.82
N VAL A 20 -1.73 8.82 15.16
CA VAL A 20 -2.02 9.03 13.73
C VAL A 20 -0.93 8.53 12.78
N ASN A 21 0.16 7.97 13.30
CA ASN A 21 1.29 7.54 12.48
C ASN A 21 1.25 6.01 12.27
N GLU A 22 0.57 5.57 11.22
CA GLU A 22 0.38 4.14 10.95
C GLU A 22 1.68 3.40 10.59
N HIS A 23 2.73 4.14 10.19
CA HIS A 23 4.05 3.57 9.90
C HIS A 23 4.81 3.30 11.19
N THR A 24 4.82 4.25 12.13
CA THR A 24 5.41 4.02 13.46
C THR A 24 4.67 2.93 14.23
N GLN A 25 3.33 2.87 14.14
CA GLN A 25 2.58 1.72 14.64
C GLN A 25 3.06 0.40 14.02
N SER A 26 3.45 0.45 12.74
CA SER A 26 3.95 -0.72 12.07
C SER A 26 5.34 -1.16 12.54
N GLU A 27 6.21 -0.22 12.88
CA GLU A 27 7.54 -0.49 13.45
C GLU A 27 7.49 -0.99 14.88
N LEU A 28 6.52 -0.51 15.68
CA LEU A 28 6.35 -0.90 17.09
C LEU A 28 5.63 -2.24 17.28
N PHE A 29 5.02 -2.80 16.24
CA PHE A 29 4.29 -4.07 16.33
C PHE A 29 5.27 -5.25 16.31
N GLU A 30 5.29 -6.02 17.40
CA GLU A 30 6.20 -7.16 17.58
C GLU A 30 5.59 -8.52 17.19
N GLY A 31 4.29 -8.56 16.83
CA GLY A 31 3.62 -9.79 16.43
C GLY A 31 4.05 -10.29 15.06
N GLU A 32 3.79 -11.58 14.79
CA GLU A 32 4.02 -12.14 13.46
C GLU A 32 3.12 -11.48 12.41
N VAL A 33 3.70 -11.19 11.25
CA VAL A 33 3.00 -10.63 10.10
C VAL A 33 3.17 -11.58 8.93
N SER A 34 2.07 -11.95 8.30
CA SER A 34 2.08 -12.74 7.07
C SER A 34 2.87 -12.03 5.97
N GLU A 35 3.75 -12.76 5.27
CA GLU A 35 4.44 -12.24 4.09
C GLU A 35 3.48 -11.80 2.98
N ASN A 36 2.24 -12.30 3.02
CA ASN A 36 1.20 -12.00 2.04
C ASN A 36 0.38 -10.75 2.35
N VAL A 37 0.90 -9.84 3.18
CA VAL A 37 0.25 -8.57 3.54
C VAL A 37 1.18 -7.40 3.23
N ILE A 38 0.65 -6.36 2.59
CA ILE A 38 1.29 -5.04 2.52
C ILE A 38 0.79 -4.22 3.71
N ARG A 39 1.68 -3.94 4.65
CA ARG A 39 1.34 -3.15 5.84
C ARG A 39 1.46 -1.67 5.56
N SER A 40 0.47 -0.91 5.99
CA SER A 40 0.42 0.54 5.86
C SER A 40 0.81 1.01 4.45
N PHE A 41 0.32 0.28 3.45
CA PHE A 41 0.58 0.48 2.02
C PHE A 41 2.05 0.46 1.57
N GLN A 42 3.02 0.23 2.46
CA GLN A 42 4.48 0.31 2.24
C GLN A 42 4.91 1.51 1.36
N PRO A 43 5.37 2.62 1.96
CA PRO A 43 5.74 3.81 1.20
C PRO A 43 6.96 3.54 0.30
N GLY A 44 6.94 4.14 -0.90
CA GLY A 44 8.08 4.17 -1.82
C GLY A 44 7.92 3.28 -3.06
N ASP A 45 7.03 2.30 -3.04
CA ASP A 45 6.84 1.35 -4.15
C ASP A 45 5.65 1.70 -5.07
N TYR A 46 5.08 2.91 -4.91
CA TYR A 46 3.99 3.38 -5.76
C TYR A 46 4.51 3.83 -7.13
N PRO A 47 3.99 3.28 -8.24
CA PRO A 47 4.43 3.69 -9.56
C PRO A 47 3.88 5.09 -9.90
N ILE A 48 4.81 5.97 -10.26
CA ILE A 48 4.51 7.25 -10.92
C ILE A 48 4.66 7.01 -12.43
N LEU A 49 3.60 7.32 -13.17
CA LEU A 49 3.52 7.14 -14.62
C LEU A 49 3.25 8.46 -15.31
N THR A 50 3.99 8.77 -16.36
CA THR A 50 3.68 9.90 -17.24
C THR A 50 2.70 9.45 -18.32
N VAL A 51 1.50 10.03 -18.33
CA VAL A 51 0.44 9.72 -19.30
C VAL A 51 0.63 10.49 -20.62
N GLY A 52 -0.12 10.13 -21.66
CA GLY A 52 0.07 10.66 -23.02
C GLY A 52 -0.03 12.18 -23.19
N ASP A 53 -0.65 12.89 -22.24
CA ASP A 53 -0.70 14.36 -22.21
C ASP A 53 0.42 15.02 -21.39
N GLY A 54 1.40 14.24 -20.92
CA GLY A 54 2.59 14.70 -20.21
C GLY A 54 2.41 14.90 -18.70
N ARG A 55 1.22 14.64 -18.14
CA ARG A 55 1.03 14.66 -16.68
C ARG A 55 1.60 13.42 -16.02
N ASP A 56 2.14 13.60 -14.83
CA ASP A 56 2.49 12.50 -13.95
C ASP A 56 1.30 12.11 -13.08
N VAL A 57 0.98 10.81 -13.06
CA VAL A 57 -0.05 10.23 -12.22
C VAL A 57 0.56 9.18 -11.31
N LEU A 58 0.09 9.16 -10.06
CA LEU A 58 0.42 8.14 -9.09
C LEU A 58 -0.70 7.09 -9.09
N ILE A 59 -0.37 5.81 -9.24
CA ILE A 59 -1.33 4.75 -8.94
C ILE A 59 -1.40 4.61 -7.42
N SER A 60 -2.55 4.95 -6.84
CA SER A 60 -2.78 4.82 -5.41
C SER A 60 -2.85 3.34 -5.02
N GLY A 61 -1.90 2.89 -4.22
CA GLY A 61 -1.83 1.53 -3.71
C GLY A 61 -0.58 0.78 -4.16
N HIS A 62 -0.14 -0.15 -3.34
CA HIS A 62 1.06 -0.94 -3.61
C HIS A 62 0.77 -1.94 -4.74
N PRO A 63 1.60 -2.03 -5.79
CA PRO A 63 1.32 -2.88 -6.95
C PRO A 63 1.34 -4.39 -6.61
N ALA A 64 1.95 -4.79 -5.50
CA ALA A 64 1.90 -6.18 -5.01
C ALA A 64 0.63 -6.55 -4.22
N GLU A 65 -0.26 -5.61 -3.92
CA GLU A 65 -1.41 -5.79 -3.01
C GLU A 65 -2.42 -6.85 -3.51
N ALA A 66 -2.93 -7.71 -2.63
CA ALA A 66 -3.81 -8.83 -3.03
C ALA A 66 -5.14 -8.35 -3.65
N GLY A 67 -5.72 -7.26 -3.14
CA GLY A 67 -7.01 -6.77 -3.58
C GLY A 67 -6.94 -5.98 -4.90
N THR A 68 -6.00 -5.05 -5.00
CA THR A 68 -5.92 -4.12 -6.14
C THR A 68 -5.07 -4.64 -7.29
N PHE A 69 -4.29 -5.71 -7.12
CA PHE A 69 -3.48 -6.29 -8.20
C PHE A 69 -4.33 -6.75 -9.39
N ASN A 70 -5.48 -7.39 -9.15
CA ASN A 70 -6.36 -7.81 -10.25
C ASN A 70 -6.89 -6.62 -11.05
N LEU A 71 -7.22 -5.52 -10.38
CA LEU A 71 -7.66 -4.28 -11.03
C LEU A 71 -6.53 -3.65 -11.85
N LEU A 72 -5.31 -3.67 -11.32
CA LEU A 72 -4.12 -3.20 -12.02
C LEU A 72 -3.85 -4.03 -13.28
N VAL A 73 -3.89 -5.35 -13.18
CA VAL A 73 -3.66 -6.27 -14.28
C VAL A 73 -4.71 -6.13 -15.38
N ASP A 74 -5.98 -5.99 -15.00
CA ASP A 74 -7.09 -5.74 -15.93
C ASP A 74 -6.91 -4.39 -16.66
N ALA A 75 -6.54 -3.34 -15.92
CA ALA A 75 -6.28 -2.02 -16.51
C ALA A 75 -5.08 -2.00 -17.49
N LEU A 76 -4.08 -2.85 -17.25
CA LEU A 76 -2.94 -3.06 -18.16
C LEU A 76 -3.30 -4.00 -19.33
N GLY A 77 -4.46 -4.68 -19.31
CA GLY A 77 -4.79 -5.69 -20.32
C GLY A 77 -3.80 -6.87 -20.32
N ARG A 78 -3.22 -7.21 -19.17
CA ARG A 78 -2.17 -8.23 -19.01
C ARG A 78 -2.58 -9.41 -18.12
N PRO A 79 -3.71 -10.09 -18.42
CA PRO A 79 -4.25 -11.16 -17.57
C PRO A 79 -3.27 -12.32 -17.35
N ASP A 80 -2.27 -12.48 -18.23
CA ASP A 80 -1.17 -13.44 -18.08
C ASP A 80 -0.37 -13.25 -16.79
N LEU A 81 -0.33 -12.04 -16.23
CA LEU A 81 0.35 -11.76 -14.96
C LEU A 81 -0.33 -12.41 -13.75
N LEU A 82 -1.60 -12.80 -13.84
CA LEU A 82 -2.30 -13.52 -12.76
C LEU A 82 -1.78 -14.96 -12.61
N GLU A 83 -1.32 -15.55 -13.71
CA GLU A 83 -0.82 -16.93 -13.77
C GLU A 83 0.72 -16.99 -13.69
N ASP A 84 1.41 -15.85 -13.77
CA ASP A 84 2.87 -15.79 -13.67
C ASP A 84 3.33 -16.19 -12.26
N PRO A 85 4.18 -17.22 -12.11
CA PRO A 85 4.68 -17.64 -10.80
C PRO A 85 5.40 -16.53 -10.01
N ARG A 86 5.94 -15.51 -10.70
CA ARG A 86 6.56 -14.34 -10.07
C ARG A 86 5.54 -13.44 -9.38
N PHE A 87 4.28 -13.50 -9.79
CA PHE A 87 3.23 -12.55 -9.38
C PHE A 87 1.98 -13.20 -8.81
N VAL A 88 1.95 -14.52 -8.59
CA VAL A 88 0.77 -15.27 -8.12
C VAL A 88 0.26 -14.83 -6.73
N ASP A 89 1.17 -14.53 -5.79
CA ASP A 89 0.85 -14.07 -4.45
C ASP A 89 1.60 -12.80 -4.07
N VAL A 90 1.18 -12.17 -2.97
CA VAL A 90 1.73 -10.89 -2.52
C VAL A 90 3.23 -11.04 -2.20
N ALA A 91 3.63 -12.13 -1.55
CA ALA A 91 5.03 -12.39 -1.21
C ALA A 91 5.93 -12.47 -2.46
N SER A 92 5.47 -13.16 -3.51
CA SER A 92 6.18 -13.29 -4.78
C SER A 92 6.22 -11.98 -5.53
N ARG A 93 5.11 -11.22 -5.54
CA ARG A 93 5.08 -9.87 -6.12
C ARG A 93 6.07 -8.92 -5.44
N LYS A 94 6.17 -8.95 -4.10
CA LYS A 94 7.18 -8.17 -3.36
C LYS A 94 8.61 -8.54 -3.72
N ARG A 95 8.91 -9.85 -3.81
CA ARG A 95 10.24 -10.34 -4.22
C ARG A 95 10.61 -9.92 -5.64
N ASN A 96 9.62 -9.79 -6.52
CA ASN A 96 9.79 -9.45 -7.94
C ASN A 96 9.32 -8.03 -8.28
N ILE A 97 9.27 -7.12 -7.29
CA ILE A 97 8.67 -5.79 -7.44
C ILE A 97 9.29 -4.98 -8.58
N GLY A 98 10.61 -5.06 -8.76
CA GLY A 98 11.31 -4.38 -9.86
C GLY A 98 10.81 -4.83 -11.24
N ALA A 99 10.68 -6.15 -11.43
CA ALA A 99 10.16 -6.70 -12.69
C ALA A 99 8.70 -6.31 -12.93
N LEU A 100 7.88 -6.27 -11.87
CA LEU A 100 6.50 -5.80 -11.97
C LEU A 100 6.43 -4.32 -12.37
N LEU A 101 7.24 -3.47 -11.74
CA LEU A 101 7.32 -2.04 -12.06
C LEU A 101 7.81 -1.79 -13.49
N ASP A 102 8.76 -2.58 -13.98
CA ASP A 102 9.24 -2.48 -15.36
C ASP A 102 8.13 -2.82 -16.36
N ILE A 103 7.31 -3.83 -16.09
CA ILE A 103 6.14 -4.18 -16.91
C ILE A 103 5.13 -3.02 -16.92
N ILE A 104 4.77 -2.50 -15.75
CA ILE A 104 3.82 -1.38 -15.62
C ILE A 104 4.31 -0.14 -16.39
N ARG A 105 5.63 0.11 -16.43
CA ARG A 105 6.21 1.27 -17.14
C ARG A 105 6.39 1.05 -18.63
N ALA A 106 6.50 -0.20 -19.09
CA ALA A 106 6.69 -0.55 -20.50
C ALA A 106 5.37 -0.49 -21.29
N ASP A 107 4.24 -0.64 -20.62
CA ASP A 107 2.90 -0.70 -21.21
C ASP A 107 2.29 0.69 -21.49
N LYS A 108 3.13 1.64 -21.94
CA LYS A 108 2.72 3.00 -22.31
C LYS A 108 2.12 3.09 -23.71
#